data_AF-A0A953EN24-F1
#
_entry.id   AF-A0A953EN24-F1
#
_cell.length_a   1.000
_cell.length_b   1.000
_cell.length_c   1.000
_cell.angle_alpha   90.00
_cell.angle_beta   90.00
_cell.angle_gamma   90.00
#
_symmetry.space_group_name_H-M   'P 1'
#
loop_
_entity.id
_entity.type
_entity.pdbx_description
1 polymer ?
#
loop_
_entity_poly.entity_id
_entity_poly.type
_entity_poly.pdbx_seq_one_letter_code
_entity_poly.pdbx_strand_id
1 'polypeptide(L)'
;MINEMVFVLEPDVGRVTVEISQAPAEKVDDLAHDLGSRVNLNCAKPSERPQRNLPILQSQCASPDRTTEADKHSIWLYRLYHNSVVDGPGRRSVAQVAGCSIRCPGCYVPQTHERGNGTLVSITTVVSEIVRNQVNNDGVTILGGEPFDQPGPVAELVFRLRSHGLHVMIYSGY
;
A
#
# COMPACT_ATOMS: atom_id res chain seq x y z
N MET A 1 -29.42 -13.46 2.92
CA MET A 1 -28.35 -12.51 2.52
C MET A 1 -28.98 -11.48 1.60
N ILE A 2 -28.74 -10.19 1.83
CA ILE A 2 -29.32 -9.10 1.05
C ILE A 2 -28.27 -8.72 0.00
N ASN A 3 -28.63 -8.75 -1.28
CA ASN A 3 -27.76 -8.25 -2.33
C ASN A 3 -27.79 -6.72 -2.27
N GLU A 4 -26.63 -6.11 -2.11
CA GLU A 4 -26.48 -4.66 -2.09
C GLU A 4 -25.75 -4.20 -3.34
N MET A 5 -26.27 -3.15 -3.97
CA MET A 5 -25.73 -2.54 -5.18
C MET A 5 -25.67 -1.03 -4.98
N VAL A 6 -24.47 -0.47 -5.09
CA VAL A 6 -24.22 0.96 -4.94
C VAL A 6 -23.82 1.52 -6.30
N PHE A 7 -24.48 2.60 -6.71
CA PHE A 7 -24.18 3.32 -7.93
C PHE A 7 -23.53 4.65 -7.58
N VAL A 8 -22.35 4.88 -8.13
CA VAL A 8 -21.62 6.15 -8.03
C VAL A 8 -21.68 6.80 -9.41
N LEU A 9 -22.35 7.94 -9.49
CA LEU A 9 -22.50 8.71 -10.73
C LEU A 9 -21.41 9.78 -10.81
N GLU A 10 -20.63 9.77 -11.88
CA GLU A 10 -19.55 10.73 -12.15
C GLU A 10 -19.91 11.54 -13.40
N PRO A 11 -20.77 12.57 -13.26
CA PRO A 11 -21.41 13.26 -14.38
C PRO A 11 -20.42 14.08 -15.23
N ASP A 12 -19.31 14.50 -14.64
CA ASP A 12 -18.23 15.27 -15.27
C ASP A 12 -17.44 14.46 -16.29
N VAL A 13 -17.30 13.15 -16.07
CA VAL A 13 -16.59 12.23 -16.98
C VAL A 13 -17.53 11.27 -17.72
N GLY A 14 -18.84 11.37 -17.47
CA GLY A 14 -19.85 10.51 -18.08
C GLY A 14 -19.70 9.04 -17.70
N ARG A 15 -19.24 8.76 -16.47
CA ARG A 15 -19.03 7.39 -15.97
C ARG A 15 -19.99 7.04 -14.86
N VAL A 16 -20.27 5.75 -14.76
CA VAL A 16 -21.01 5.16 -13.65
C VAL A 16 -20.16 4.03 -13.07
N THR A 17 -19.79 4.16 -11.80
CA THR A 17 -19.11 3.11 -11.06
C THR A 17 -20.15 2.34 -10.25
N VAL A 18 -20.10 1.02 -10.34
CA VAL A 18 -21.08 0.14 -9.70
C VAL A 18 -20.37 -0.82 -8.76
N GLU A 19 -20.65 -0.69 -7.48
CA GLU A 19 -20.16 -1.61 -6.45
C GLU A 19 -21.25 -2.62 -6.14
N ILE A 20 -20.90 -3.90 -6.21
CA ILE A 20 -21.82 -5.01 -5.97
C ILE A 20 -21.25 -5.84 -4.84
N SER A 21 -21.97 -5.89 -3.72
CA SER A 21 -21.63 -6.73 -2.59
C SER A 21 -22.49 -7.99 -2.62
N GLN A 22 -21.83 -9.15 -2.62
CA GLN A 22 -22.46 -10.48 -2.52
C GLN A 22 -23.41 -10.88 -3.67
N ALA A 23 -23.37 -10.20 -4.83
CA ALA A 23 -24.15 -10.62 -6.01
C ALA A 23 -23.27 -11.35 -7.07
N PRO A 24 -23.86 -12.26 -7.86
CA PRO A 24 -23.16 -12.98 -8.92
C PRO A 24 -22.62 -12.03 -9.99
N ALA A 25 -21.45 -12.36 -10.56
CA ALA A 25 -20.81 -11.58 -11.62
C ALA A 25 -21.70 -11.41 -12.87
N GLU A 26 -22.61 -12.35 -13.12
CA GLU A 26 -23.56 -12.32 -14.24
C GLU A 26 -24.49 -11.09 -14.19
N LYS A 27 -24.87 -10.62 -12.99
CA LYS A 27 -25.69 -9.40 -12.85
C LYS A 27 -24.94 -8.12 -13.26
N VAL A 28 -23.61 -8.15 -13.22
CA VAL A 28 -22.77 -7.04 -13.71
C VAL A 28 -22.82 -6.99 -15.23
N ASP A 29 -22.91 -8.15 -15.88
CA ASP A 29 -22.94 -8.26 -17.34
C ASP A 29 -24.28 -7.79 -17.90
N ASP A 30 -25.40 -8.11 -17.23
CA ASP A 30 -26.72 -7.57 -17.55
C ASP A 30 -26.71 -6.03 -17.49
N LEU A 31 -26.08 -5.46 -16.46
CA LEU A 31 -26.01 -4.01 -16.29
C LEU A 31 -25.14 -3.33 -17.35
N ALA A 32 -24.10 -4.01 -17.84
CA ALA A 32 -23.26 -3.51 -18.91
C ALA A 32 -24.00 -3.47 -20.26
N HIS A 33 -24.98 -4.35 -20.47
CA HIS A 33 -25.84 -4.24 -21.65
C HIS A 33 -26.57 -2.89 -21.69
N ASP A 34 -27.04 -2.42 -20.53
CA ASP A 34 -27.84 -1.18 -20.43
C ASP A 34 -26.99 0.09 -20.28
N LEU A 35 -25.83 -0.01 -19.61
CA LEU A 35 -24.96 1.14 -19.30
C LEU A 35 -23.76 1.29 -20.24
N GLY A 36 -23.51 0.31 -21.13
CA GLY A 36 -22.44 0.32 -22.11
C GLY A 36 -21.19 -0.46 -21.71
N SER A 37 -20.05 -0.13 -22.30
CA SER A 37 -18.81 -0.90 -22.12
C SER A 37 -18.29 -0.84 -20.69
N ARG A 38 -18.10 -2.01 -20.06
CA ARG A 38 -17.59 -2.10 -18.69
C ARG A 38 -16.07 -2.25 -18.65
N VAL A 39 -15.45 -1.58 -17.68
CA VAL A 39 -14.07 -1.82 -17.25
C VAL A 39 -14.12 -2.28 -15.79
N ASN A 40 -13.48 -3.41 -15.48
CA ASN A 40 -13.42 -3.88 -14.11
C ASN A 40 -12.42 -3.02 -13.32
N LEU A 41 -12.93 -2.24 -12.36
CA LEU A 41 -12.11 -1.54 -11.39
C LEU A 41 -11.76 -2.56 -10.30
N ASN A 42 -10.52 -3.06 -10.36
CA ASN A 42 -10.01 -4.18 -9.56
C ASN A 42 -9.75 -3.75 -8.09
N CYS A 43 -10.72 -3.08 -7.45
CA CYS A 43 -10.48 -2.38 -6.20
C CYS A 43 -10.52 -3.26 -4.95
N ALA A 44 -11.06 -4.48 -4.98
CA ALA A 44 -10.99 -5.40 -3.82
C ALA A 44 -11.49 -6.84 -4.09
N LYS A 45 -11.22 -7.48 -5.25
CA LYS A 45 -11.69 -8.88 -5.43
C LYS A 45 -10.90 -9.82 -4.48
N PRO A 46 -11.53 -10.55 -3.54
CA PRO A 46 -10.87 -11.64 -2.84
C PRO A 46 -10.51 -12.70 -3.89
N SER A 47 -9.25 -13.10 -3.98
CA SER A 47 -8.80 -13.97 -5.07
C SER A 47 -9.35 -15.39 -4.91
N GLU A 48 -10.29 -15.77 -5.77
CA GLU A 48 -10.74 -17.18 -5.91
C GLU A 48 -9.83 -18.03 -6.81
N ARG A 49 -8.67 -17.52 -7.26
CA ARG A 49 -7.71 -18.27 -8.09
C ARG A 49 -6.40 -18.54 -7.32
N PRO A 50 -5.80 -19.76 -7.43
CA PRO A 50 -4.66 -20.14 -6.61
C PRO A 50 -3.34 -19.44 -6.96
N GLN A 51 -3.22 -18.75 -8.10
CA GLN A 51 -1.98 -18.12 -8.52
C GLN A 51 -2.24 -16.97 -9.50
N ARG A 52 -1.81 -15.76 -9.13
CA ARG A 52 -1.49 -14.69 -10.09
C ARG A 52 0.03 -14.62 -10.18
N ASN A 53 0.59 -14.95 -11.34
CA ASN A 53 1.96 -14.57 -11.64
C ASN A 53 1.98 -13.08 -11.97
N LEU A 54 2.59 -12.29 -11.10
CA LEU A 54 3.04 -10.93 -11.40
C LEU A 54 4.13 -11.01 -12.49
N PRO A 55 4.24 -10.01 -13.38
CA PRO A 55 5.30 -10.01 -14.38
C PRO A 55 6.66 -10.07 -13.69
N ILE A 56 7.47 -11.07 -14.05
CA ILE A 56 8.86 -11.17 -13.60
C ILE A 56 9.62 -10.04 -14.30
N LEU A 57 9.92 -8.97 -13.57
CA LEU A 57 10.93 -8.00 -13.99
C LEU A 57 12.28 -8.72 -14.00
N GLN A 58 12.90 -8.78 -15.17
CA GLN A 58 14.18 -9.45 -15.35
C GLN A 58 15.24 -8.82 -14.44
N SER A 59 15.96 -9.70 -13.75
CA SER A 59 17.12 -9.38 -12.92
C SER A 59 18.24 -8.81 -13.79
N GLN A 60 18.39 -7.48 -13.80
CA GLN A 60 19.72 -6.94 -13.93
C GLN A 60 20.38 -7.05 -12.57
N CYS A 61 21.30 -8.01 -12.47
CA CYS A 61 22.16 -8.20 -11.31
C CYS A 61 22.87 -6.88 -11.01
N ALA A 62 22.54 -6.25 -9.88
CA ALA A 62 23.44 -5.31 -9.27
C ALA A 62 24.72 -6.07 -8.92
N SER A 63 25.85 -5.61 -9.45
CA SER A 63 27.18 -6.17 -9.28
C SER A 63 27.52 -6.40 -7.79
N PRO A 64 28.27 -7.47 -7.45
CA PRO A 64 28.71 -7.73 -6.09
C PRO A 64 29.96 -6.88 -5.81
N ASP A 65 29.77 -5.57 -5.68
CA ASP A 65 30.81 -4.71 -5.10
C ASP A 65 30.17 -3.48 -4.45
N ARG A 66 29.57 -3.69 -3.27
CA ARG A 66 29.32 -2.64 -2.28
C ARG A 66 29.43 -3.26 -0.90
N THR A 67 30.67 -3.34 -0.45
CA THR A 67 31.04 -3.43 0.97
C THR A 67 30.14 -2.50 1.81
N THR A 68 29.36 -3.12 2.70
CA THR A 68 28.92 -2.62 4.02
C THR A 68 29.01 -1.11 4.27
N GLU A 69 28.01 -0.34 3.84
CA GLU A 69 27.75 0.99 4.37
C GLU A 69 26.56 0.91 5.33
N ALA A 70 26.85 0.47 6.56
CA ALA A 70 25.85 0.26 7.60
C ALA A 70 25.31 1.61 8.12
N ASP A 71 23.98 1.76 8.05
CA ASP A 71 23.11 2.64 8.85
C ASP A 71 23.40 4.16 8.93
N LYS A 72 23.30 4.88 7.80
CA LYS A 72 23.23 6.37 7.81
C LYS A 72 21.83 6.94 8.11
N HIS A 73 20.76 6.16 7.89
CA HIS A 73 19.38 6.64 8.02
C HIS A 73 18.61 5.90 9.11
N SER A 74 17.85 6.67 9.90
CA SER A 74 16.87 6.17 10.85
C SER A 74 15.54 6.90 10.67
N ILE A 75 14.43 6.21 10.91
CA ILE A 75 13.07 6.71 10.75
C ILE A 75 12.33 6.63 12.08
N TRP A 76 11.58 7.67 12.42
CA TRP A 76 10.61 7.62 13.52
C TRP A 76 9.40 6.80 13.06
N LEU A 77 9.28 5.60 13.62
CA LEU A 77 8.27 4.62 13.28
C LEU A 77 7.32 4.45 14.46
N TYR A 78 6.02 4.64 14.23
CA TYR A 78 4.99 4.39 15.24
C TYR A 78 4.76 2.89 15.42
N ARG A 79 4.60 2.15 14.32
CA ARG A 79 4.54 0.68 14.32
C ARG A 79 4.85 0.09 12.96
N LEU A 80 5.22 -1.18 12.97
CA LEU A 80 5.36 -2.04 11.80
C LEU A 80 4.41 -3.23 11.98
N TYR A 81 3.59 -3.50 10.99
CA TYR A 81 2.69 -4.66 11.00
C TYR A 81 2.59 -5.31 9.64
N HIS A 82 2.14 -6.56 9.61
CA HIS A 82 2.12 -7.39 8.40
C HIS A 82 0.71 -7.88 8.10
N ASN A 83 0.53 -8.42 6.90
CA ASN A 83 -0.70 -9.04 6.43
C ASN A 83 -1.91 -8.10 6.33
N SER A 84 -1.70 -6.79 6.17
CA SER A 84 -2.81 -5.86 5.94
C SER A 84 -3.44 -6.10 4.57
N VAL A 85 -4.77 -6.12 4.50
CA VAL A 85 -5.55 -6.21 3.25
C VAL A 85 -6.37 -4.93 2.99
N VAL A 86 -6.18 -3.91 3.82
CA VAL A 86 -6.91 -2.62 3.75
C VAL A 86 -5.99 -1.43 3.49
N ASP A 87 -4.68 -1.58 3.71
CA ASP A 87 -3.70 -0.50 3.54
C ASP A 87 -3.11 -0.45 2.12
N GLY A 88 -3.90 -0.81 1.10
CA GLY A 88 -3.50 -0.84 -0.32
C GLY A 88 -3.76 -2.19 -1.00
N PRO A 89 -3.36 -2.35 -2.27
CA PRO A 89 -3.67 -3.53 -3.05
C PRO A 89 -2.89 -4.76 -2.58
N GLY A 90 -3.59 -5.89 -2.48
CA GLY A 90 -3.04 -7.15 -2.03
C GLY A 90 -2.78 -7.19 -0.52
N ARG A 91 -1.98 -8.17 -0.08
CA ARG A 91 -1.57 -8.34 1.32
C ARG A 91 -0.25 -7.64 1.58
N ARG A 92 -0.21 -6.68 2.51
CA ARG A 92 0.89 -5.71 2.63
C ARG A 92 1.57 -5.74 4.00
N SER A 93 2.88 -5.48 3.99
CA SER A 93 3.59 -4.99 5.18
C SER A 93 3.38 -3.48 5.27
N VAL A 94 3.14 -2.96 6.47
CA VAL A 94 2.85 -1.54 6.67
C VAL A 94 3.83 -0.92 7.64
N ALA A 95 4.63 0.02 7.14
CA ALA A 95 5.47 0.89 7.94
C ALA A 95 4.70 2.17 8.27
N GLN A 96 4.15 2.24 9.49
CA GLN A 96 3.42 3.41 9.96
C GLN A 96 4.39 4.38 10.66
N VAL A 97 4.65 5.53 10.05
CA VAL A 97 5.59 6.55 10.56
C VAL A 97 4.98 7.39 11.69
N ALA A 98 5.85 7.91 12.56
CA ALA A 98 5.51 8.89 13.60
C ALA A 98 6.04 10.29 13.23
N GLY A 99 5.30 11.32 13.62
CA GLY A 99 5.49 12.71 13.22
C GLY A 99 4.54 13.12 12.09
N CYS A 100 3.75 14.17 12.30
CA CYS A 100 2.92 14.80 11.28
C CYS A 100 2.79 16.30 11.54
N SER A 101 3.30 17.10 10.61
CA SER A 101 3.20 18.56 10.60
C SER A 101 1.80 19.05 10.18
N ILE A 102 1.06 18.24 9.42
CA ILE A 102 -0.26 18.58 8.88
C ILE A 102 -1.34 18.64 9.96
N ARG A 103 -1.37 17.65 10.88
CA ARG A 103 -2.34 17.54 12.00
C ARG A 103 -3.79 17.82 11.58
N CYS A 104 -4.25 17.15 10.52
CA CYS A 104 -5.53 17.45 9.89
C CYS A 104 -6.73 17.35 10.87
N PRO A 105 -7.76 18.20 10.71
CA PRO A 105 -9.01 18.07 11.45
C PRO A 105 -9.66 16.70 11.18
N GLY A 106 -10.02 15.97 12.24
CA GLY A 106 -10.61 14.64 12.11
C GLY A 106 -9.64 13.54 11.70
N CYS A 107 -8.33 13.74 11.93
CA CYS A 107 -7.30 12.72 11.66
C CYS A 107 -7.68 11.36 12.24
N TYR A 108 -7.55 10.30 11.43
CA TYR A 108 -7.84 8.93 11.84
C TYR A 108 -6.78 8.34 12.79
N VAL A 109 -5.55 8.88 12.74
CA VAL A 109 -4.41 8.42 13.54
C VAL A 109 -3.73 9.55 14.30
N PRO A 110 -4.44 10.35 15.11
CA PRO A 110 -3.87 11.52 15.79
C PRO A 110 -2.72 11.16 16.73
N GLN A 111 -2.67 9.92 17.21
CA GLN A 111 -1.58 9.39 18.01
C GLN A 111 -0.22 9.39 17.30
N THR A 112 -0.17 9.47 15.97
CA THR A 112 1.09 9.53 15.20
C THR A 112 1.62 10.96 15.05
N HIS A 113 0.91 12.00 15.49
CA HIS A 113 1.32 13.40 15.26
C HIS A 113 2.67 13.75 15.89
N GLU A 114 2.93 13.25 17.10
CA GLU A 114 4.19 13.50 17.80
C GLU A 114 5.20 12.40 17.49
N ARG A 115 6.44 12.78 17.11
CA ARG A 115 7.53 11.82 16.89
C ARG A 115 7.82 10.96 18.12
N GLY A 116 7.69 11.55 19.31
CA GLY A 116 7.92 10.89 20.60
C GLY A 116 6.96 9.74 20.92
N ASN A 117 5.85 9.61 20.17
CA ASN A 117 4.95 8.46 20.29
C ASN A 117 5.43 7.24 19.48
N GLY A 118 6.46 7.40 18.65
CA GLY A 118 7.13 6.31 17.95
C GLY A 118 8.53 6.03 18.47
N THR A 119 9.21 5.12 17.80
CA THR A 119 10.60 4.73 18.08
C THR A 119 11.47 5.12 16.90
N LEU A 120 12.67 5.64 17.17
CA LEU A 120 13.68 5.86 16.13
C LEU A 120 14.33 4.51 15.78
N VAL A 121 14.14 4.04 14.55
CA VAL A 121 14.58 2.71 14.10
C VAL A 121 15.47 2.88 12.86
N SER A 122 16.56 2.12 12.75
CA SER A 122 17.41 2.17 11.54
C SER A 122 16.69 1.60 10.33
N ILE A 123 16.97 2.13 9.14
CA ILE A 123 16.35 1.61 7.91
C ILE A 123 16.74 0.15 7.68
N THR A 124 17.96 -0.27 8.05
CA THR A 124 18.35 -1.69 7.94
C THR A 124 17.44 -2.59 8.78
N THR A 125 17.11 -2.20 10.00
CA THR A 125 16.18 -2.98 10.85
C THR A 125 14.80 -3.08 10.21
N VAL A 126 14.24 -1.97 9.71
CA VAL A 126 12.92 -1.96 9.07
C VAL A 126 12.89 -2.84 7.82
N VAL A 127 13.89 -2.71 6.93
CA VAL A 127 13.99 -3.52 5.70
C VAL A 127 14.14 -5.00 6.05
N SER A 128 14.99 -5.34 7.02
CA SER A 128 15.22 -6.73 7.43
C SER A 128 13.95 -7.38 7.97
N GLU A 129 13.16 -6.65 8.76
CA GLU A 129 11.87 -7.13 9.28
C GLU A 129 10.86 -7.37 8.16
N ILE A 130 10.75 -6.44 7.21
CA ILE A 130 9.84 -6.54 6.08
C ILE A 130 10.21 -7.72 5.17
N VAL A 131 11.49 -7.87 4.82
CA VAL A 131 11.97 -8.93 3.93
C VAL A 131 11.80 -10.31 4.57
N ARG A 132 12.00 -10.43 5.90
CA ARG A 132 11.74 -11.68 6.62
C ARG A 132 10.28 -12.12 6.51
N ASN A 133 9.36 -11.16 6.38
CA ASN A 133 7.92 -11.38 6.24
C ASN A 133 7.44 -11.25 4.77
N GLN A 134 8.33 -11.37 3.79
CA GLN A 134 7.99 -11.23 2.36
C GLN A 134 7.22 -12.44 1.81
N VAL A 135 7.35 -13.62 2.42
CA VAL A 135 6.59 -14.80 1.99
C VAL A 135 5.10 -14.51 2.14
N ASN A 136 4.35 -14.59 1.03
CA ASN A 136 2.95 -14.19 0.96
C ASN A 136 2.72 -12.67 1.08
N ASN A 137 3.68 -11.80 0.78
CA ASN A 137 3.46 -10.35 0.82
C ASN A 137 3.49 -9.74 -0.58
N ASP A 138 2.45 -9.01 -0.95
CA ASP A 138 2.29 -8.35 -2.26
C ASP A 138 2.95 -6.96 -2.32
N GLY A 139 3.47 -6.46 -1.19
CA GLY A 139 4.26 -5.24 -1.15
C GLY A 139 4.18 -4.45 0.16
N VAL A 140 4.83 -3.31 0.20
CA VAL A 140 4.93 -2.46 1.38
C VAL A 140 4.10 -1.19 1.23
N THR A 141 3.35 -0.83 2.26
CA THR A 141 2.74 0.50 2.39
C THR A 141 3.49 1.32 3.43
N ILE A 142 3.86 2.54 3.08
CA ILE A 142 4.36 3.55 4.00
C ILE A 142 3.22 4.55 4.22
N LEU A 143 2.78 4.71 5.47
CA LEU A 143 1.69 5.62 5.83
C LEU A 143 1.91 6.15 7.24
N GLY A 144 0.95 6.89 7.81
CA GLY A 144 0.91 7.13 9.26
C GLY A 144 0.66 8.57 9.61
N GLY A 145 1.63 9.19 10.29
CA GLY A 145 1.69 10.64 10.36
C GLY A 145 1.86 11.23 8.96
N GLU A 146 2.97 11.91 8.70
CA GLU A 146 3.30 12.35 7.34
C GLU A 146 4.64 11.75 6.91
N PRO A 147 4.66 10.75 6.01
CA PRO A 147 5.90 10.16 5.50
C PRO A 147 6.89 11.21 4.98
N PHE A 148 6.43 12.25 4.29
CA PHE A 148 7.30 13.25 3.69
C PHE A 148 7.81 14.32 4.68
N ASP A 149 7.45 14.25 5.96
CA ASP A 149 8.16 14.96 7.04
C ASP A 149 9.49 14.26 7.42
N GLN A 150 9.77 13.09 6.84
CA GLN A 150 11.02 12.32 7.00
C GLN A 150 11.58 11.88 5.63
N PRO A 151 11.84 12.83 4.70
CA PRO A 151 12.04 12.51 3.29
C PRO A 151 13.31 11.69 3.03
N GLY A 152 14.41 11.97 3.73
CA GLY A 152 15.67 11.21 3.59
C GLY A 152 15.52 9.73 3.98
N PRO A 153 15.09 9.42 5.22
CA PRO A 153 14.82 8.04 5.63
C PRO A 153 13.78 7.32 4.77
N VAL A 154 12.71 8.00 4.32
CA VAL A 154 11.71 7.41 3.42
C VAL A 154 12.29 7.10 2.05
N ALA A 155 13.09 8.00 1.46
CA ALA A 155 13.75 7.75 0.18
C ALA A 155 14.69 6.54 0.26
N GLU A 156 15.48 6.43 1.33
CA GLU A 156 16.36 5.28 1.58
C GLU A 156 15.56 3.99 1.74
N LEU A 157 14.46 4.02 2.51
CA LEU A 157 13.58 2.87 2.69
C LEU A 157 12.99 2.40 1.35
N VAL A 158 12.45 3.33 0.54
CA VAL A 158 11.90 3.02 -0.78
C VAL A 158 12.96 2.41 -1.69
N PHE A 159 14.16 3.01 -1.74
CA PHE A 159 15.27 2.51 -2.55
C PHE A 159 15.61 1.06 -2.20
N ARG A 160 15.80 0.77 -0.90
CA ARG A 160 16.15 -0.58 -0.44
C ARG A 160 15.02 -1.58 -0.66
N LEU A 161 13.77 -1.23 -0.34
CA LEU A 161 12.64 -2.12 -0.60
C LEU A 161 12.48 -2.46 -2.08
N ARG A 162 12.66 -1.48 -2.97
CA ARG A 162 12.63 -1.71 -4.43
C ARG A 162 13.78 -2.59 -4.90
N SER A 163 14.96 -2.49 -4.29
CA SER A 163 16.10 -3.39 -4.60
C SER A 163 15.83 -4.85 -4.24
N HIS A 164 14.90 -5.11 -3.30
CA HIS A 164 14.38 -6.45 -2.97
C HIS A 164 13.17 -6.87 -3.83
N GLY A 165 12.83 -6.11 -4.88
CA GLY A 165 11.71 -6.42 -5.78
C GLY A 165 10.32 -6.18 -5.17
N LEU A 166 10.22 -5.46 -4.04
CA LEU A 166 8.94 -5.19 -3.39
C LEU A 166 8.22 -4.02 -4.06
N HIS A 167 6.91 -4.18 -4.28
CA HIS A 167 6.03 -3.08 -4.68
C HIS A 167 5.83 -2.13 -3.49
N VAL A 168 6.07 -0.83 -3.67
CA VAL A 168 5.95 0.17 -2.60
C VAL A 168 4.82 1.15 -2.92
N MET A 169 3.97 1.42 -1.92
CA MET A 169 2.93 2.43 -1.95
C MET A 169 3.15 3.39 -0.79
N ILE A 170 2.87 4.68 -0.97
CA ILE A 170 2.96 5.70 0.07
C ILE A 170 1.65 6.48 0.12
N TYR A 171 1.05 6.60 1.30
CA TYR A 171 -0.03 7.54 1.56
C TYR A 171 0.54 8.79 2.21
N SER A 172 0.31 9.95 1.59
CA SER A 172 0.79 11.26 2.04
C SER A 172 -0.32 12.29 1.87
N GLY A 173 -0.28 13.34 2.68
CA GLY A 173 -1.16 14.50 2.56
C GLY A 173 -0.67 15.58 1.59
N TYR A 174 0.47 15.36 0.92
CA TYR A 174 1.01 16.23 -0.14
C TYR A 174 0.58 15.81 -1.55
#